data_AF-A0A538HHV2-F1
#
_entry.id   AF-A0A538HHV2-F1
#
_cell.length_a   1.000
_cell.length_b   1.000
_cell.length_c   1.000
_cell.angle_alpha   90.00
_cell.angle_beta   90.00
_cell.angle_gamma   90.00
#
_symmetry.space_group_name_H-M   'P 1'
#
loop_
_entity.id
_entity.type
_entity.pdbx_description
1 polymer ?
#
loop_
_entity_poly.entity_id
_entity_poly.type
_entity_poly.pdbx_seq_one_letter_code
_entity_poly.pdbx_strand_id
1 'polypeptide(L)'
;MRKRVPLITLTTGTVVLETIVIWTVGAQSSLALAPQVSAPAPYGVFHDIRWLLVYHESWLGFVLELIALLLFRTALTTALVVLAWPDDRHASPRPSWRDLARRSAVATGIGAVALLPFAVLLFAMAVVSLSWLFFVAVPVLVMRRRAVRLARSCSRSER
;
A
#
# COMPACT_ATOMS: atom_id res chain seq x y z
N MET A 1 -9.62 10.85 -22.18
CA MET A 1 -9.88 9.59 -21.42
C MET A 1 -8.93 8.45 -21.78
N ARG A 2 -8.62 8.19 -23.07
CA ARG A 2 -7.78 7.05 -23.52
C ARG A 2 -6.45 6.86 -22.76
N LYS A 3 -5.77 7.96 -22.40
CA LYS A 3 -4.52 7.94 -21.61
C LYS A 3 -4.66 7.42 -20.18
N ARG A 4 -5.87 7.48 -19.59
CA ARG A 4 -6.14 7.02 -18.21
C ARG A 4 -6.67 5.59 -18.13
N VAL A 5 -6.99 4.98 -19.26
CA VAL A 5 -7.47 3.59 -19.32
C VAL A 5 -6.49 2.63 -18.65
N PRO A 6 -5.17 2.67 -18.93
CA PRO A 6 -4.24 1.74 -18.30
C PRO A 6 -4.19 1.89 -16.77
N LEU A 7 -4.29 3.13 -16.27
CA LEU A 7 -4.31 3.39 -14.82
C LEU A 7 -5.58 2.80 -14.19
N ILE A 8 -6.75 3.05 -14.78
CA ILE A 8 -8.03 2.50 -14.31
C ILE A 8 -8.00 0.97 -14.35
N THR A 9 -7.54 0.39 -15.47
CA THR A 9 -7.42 -1.05 -15.63
C THR A 9 -6.49 -1.65 -14.58
N LEU A 10 -5.36 -1.01 -14.27
CA LEU A 10 -4.45 -1.51 -13.24
C LEU A 10 -5.07 -1.42 -11.84
N THR A 11 -5.68 -0.28 -11.48
CA THR A 11 -6.28 -0.10 -10.14
C THR A 11 -7.50 -0.99 -9.90
N THR A 12 -8.34 -1.16 -10.92
CA THR A 12 -9.55 -1.98 -10.82
C THR A 12 -9.21 -3.46 -11.00
N GLY A 13 -8.34 -3.79 -11.95
CA GLY A 13 -7.95 -5.15 -12.25
C GLY A 13 -7.24 -5.83 -11.08
N THR A 14 -6.41 -5.10 -10.34
CA THR A 14 -5.77 -5.63 -9.12
C THR A 14 -6.78 -5.96 -8.02
N VAL A 15 -7.79 -5.11 -7.80
CA VAL A 15 -8.89 -5.36 -6.84
C VAL A 15 -9.73 -6.57 -7.26
N VAL A 16 -10.09 -6.67 -8.54
CA VAL A 16 -10.85 -7.82 -9.06
C VAL A 16 -10.05 -9.11 -8.91
N LEU A 17 -8.76 -9.08 -9.30
CA LEU A 17 -7.88 -10.24 -9.19
C LEU A 17 -7.77 -10.71 -7.73
N GLU A 18 -7.51 -9.80 -6.80
CA GLU A 18 -7.40 -10.15 -5.39
C GLU A 18 -8.72 -10.67 -4.82
N THR A 19 -9.86 -10.08 -5.21
CA THR A 19 -11.19 -10.56 -4.80
C THR A 19 -11.41 -12.00 -5.26
N ILE A 20 -11.07 -12.31 -6.51
CA ILE A 20 -11.17 -13.67 -7.06
C ILE A 20 -10.26 -14.62 -6.26
N VAL A 21 -9.00 -14.25 -6.03
CA VAL A 21 -8.06 -15.07 -5.26
C VAL A 21 -8.60 -15.37 -3.86
N ILE A 22 -8.99 -14.35 -3.11
CA ILE A 22 -9.54 -14.50 -1.75
C ILE A 22 -10.78 -15.40 -1.74
N TRP A 23 -11.67 -15.21 -2.72
CA TRP A 23 -12.88 -16.02 -2.85
C TRP A 23 -12.53 -17.50 -3.14
N THR A 24 -11.61 -17.76 -4.06
CA THR A 24 -11.20 -19.12 -4.45
C THR A 24 -10.48 -19.88 -3.33
N VAL A 25 -9.69 -19.18 -2.51
CA VAL A 25 -8.97 -19.78 -1.37
C VAL A 25 -9.88 -19.95 -0.14
N GLY A 26 -11.11 -19.43 -0.18
CA GLY A 26 -12.09 -19.60 0.89
C GLY A 26 -11.82 -18.72 2.12
N ALA A 27 -11.19 -17.56 1.94
CA ALA A 27 -10.90 -16.60 3.01
C ALA A 27 -11.97 -15.48 3.06
N GLN A 28 -13.25 -15.83 3.17
CA GLN A 28 -14.36 -14.86 2.97
C GLN A 28 -14.33 -13.69 3.96
N SER A 29 -13.82 -13.89 5.18
CA SER A 29 -13.64 -12.82 6.18
C SER A 29 -12.68 -11.71 5.72
N SER A 30 -11.83 -11.99 4.73
CA SER A 30 -10.84 -11.05 4.17
C SER A 30 -11.34 -10.32 2.92
N LEU A 31 -12.53 -10.63 2.39
CA LEU A 31 -13.04 -10.00 1.15
C LEU A 31 -13.18 -8.47 1.28
N ALA A 32 -13.47 -7.96 2.47
CA ALA A 32 -13.56 -6.52 2.74
C ALA A 32 -12.20 -5.78 2.61
N LEU A 33 -11.08 -6.53 2.57
CA LEU A 33 -9.74 -5.99 2.40
C LEU A 33 -9.36 -5.82 0.94
N ALA A 34 -9.97 -6.58 0.02
CA ALA A 34 -9.59 -6.62 -1.39
C ALA A 34 -9.54 -5.24 -2.10
N PRO A 35 -10.43 -4.27 -1.81
CA PRO A 35 -10.33 -2.94 -2.40
C PRO A 35 -9.06 -2.17 -2.01
N GLN A 36 -8.37 -2.57 -0.93
CA GLN A 36 -7.22 -1.85 -0.39
C GLN A 36 -5.91 -2.14 -1.13
N VAL A 37 -5.84 -3.17 -1.99
CA VAL A 37 -4.62 -3.46 -2.77
C VAL A 37 -4.23 -2.33 -3.70
N SER A 38 -5.17 -1.57 -4.24
CA SER A 38 -4.90 -0.40 -5.08
C SER A 38 -4.99 0.93 -4.33
N ALA A 39 -5.14 0.89 -2.99
CA ALA A 39 -5.25 2.08 -2.18
C ALA A 39 -3.94 2.89 -2.17
N PRO A 40 -4.03 4.24 -2.10
CA PRO A 40 -2.84 5.07 -2.00
C PRO A 40 -2.11 4.83 -0.68
N ALA A 41 -0.81 5.11 -0.65
CA ALA A 41 -0.03 5.11 0.59
C ALA A 41 -0.65 6.07 1.63
N PRO A 42 -0.69 5.71 2.92
CA PRO A 42 -0.11 4.50 3.54
C PRO A 42 -1.02 3.25 3.53
N TYR A 43 -2.25 3.34 3.03
CA TYR A 43 -3.26 2.29 3.22
C TYR A 43 -2.91 0.97 2.53
N GLY A 44 -2.37 1.01 1.30
CA GLY A 44 -1.94 -0.23 0.62
C GLY A 44 -0.82 -0.96 1.36
N VAL A 45 0.13 -0.23 1.98
CA VAL A 45 1.19 -0.84 2.79
C VAL A 45 0.62 -1.42 4.08
N PHE A 46 -0.35 -0.74 4.69
CA PHE A 46 -1.05 -1.23 5.88
C PHE A 46 -1.86 -2.51 5.60
N HIS A 47 -2.51 -2.57 4.45
CA HIS A 47 -3.20 -3.76 3.96
C HIS A 47 -2.25 -4.95 3.88
N ASP A 48 -1.08 -4.76 3.28
CA ASP A 48 -0.15 -5.84 3.02
C ASP A 48 0.46 -6.44 4.30
N ILE A 49 0.86 -5.60 5.25
CA ILE A 49 1.43 -6.10 6.51
C ILE A 49 0.42 -6.90 7.33
N ARG A 50 -0.89 -6.68 7.14
CA ARG A 50 -1.92 -7.50 7.78
C ARG A 50 -1.93 -8.93 7.25
N TRP A 51 -1.71 -9.12 5.96
CA TRP A 51 -1.57 -10.46 5.38
C TRP A 51 -0.33 -11.17 5.94
N LEU A 52 0.80 -10.47 5.93
CA LEU A 52 2.09 -11.01 6.39
C LEU A 52 2.04 -11.47 7.86
N LEU A 53 1.36 -10.73 8.73
CA LEU A 53 1.30 -11.06 10.16
C LEU A 53 0.34 -12.20 10.50
N VAL A 54 -0.65 -12.48 9.64
CA VAL A 54 -1.75 -13.43 9.96
C VAL A 54 -1.46 -14.85 9.47
N TYR A 55 -0.80 -15.02 8.32
CA TYR A 55 -0.83 -16.31 7.59
C TYR A 55 0.50 -17.06 7.48
N HIS A 56 1.55 -16.68 8.22
CA HIS A 56 2.83 -17.39 8.18
C HIS A 56 2.92 -18.52 9.21
N GLU A 57 3.37 -19.71 8.80
CA GLU A 57 3.57 -20.87 9.68
C GLU A 57 5.04 -21.08 10.06
N SER A 58 5.97 -20.35 9.43
CA SER A 58 7.41 -20.47 9.68
C SER A 58 8.15 -19.16 9.44
N TRP A 59 9.33 -19.03 10.06
CA TRP A 59 10.21 -17.88 9.85
C TRP A 59 10.71 -17.73 8.42
N LEU A 60 10.99 -18.85 7.74
CA LEU A 60 11.40 -18.82 6.34
C LEU A 60 10.25 -18.36 5.44
N GLY A 61 9.04 -18.90 5.66
CA GLY A 61 7.83 -18.46 4.96
C GLY A 61 7.58 -16.96 5.16
N PHE A 62 7.68 -16.49 6.40
CA PHE A 62 7.56 -15.07 6.72
C PHE A 62 8.55 -14.20 5.94
N VAL A 63 9.83 -14.57 5.87
CA VAL A 63 10.83 -13.79 5.12
C VAL A 63 10.53 -13.79 3.62
N LEU A 64 10.13 -14.94 3.06
CA LEU A 64 9.76 -15.05 1.65
C LEU A 64 8.52 -14.20 1.31
N GLU A 65 7.50 -14.25 2.14
CA GLU A 65 6.29 -13.44 2.00
C GLU A 65 6.60 -11.95 2.14
N LEU A 66 7.46 -11.56 3.09
CA LEU A 66 7.91 -10.18 3.24
C LEU A 66 8.61 -9.67 1.98
N ILE A 67 9.50 -10.48 1.40
CA ILE A 67 10.18 -10.14 0.14
C ILE A 67 9.16 -10.01 -0.99
N ALA A 68 8.25 -10.98 -1.13
CA ALA A 68 7.22 -10.97 -2.17
C ALA A 68 6.32 -9.72 -2.05
N LEU A 69 5.92 -9.37 -0.83
CA LEU A 69 5.15 -8.19 -0.51
C LEU A 69 5.87 -6.90 -0.92
N LEU A 70 7.13 -6.75 -0.50
CA LEU A 70 7.94 -5.57 -0.83
C LEU A 70 8.11 -5.42 -2.34
N LEU A 71 8.38 -6.52 -3.05
CA LEU A 71 8.53 -6.53 -4.50
C LEU A 71 7.22 -6.17 -5.20
N PHE A 72 6.13 -6.83 -4.86
CA PHE A 72 4.80 -6.57 -5.41
C PHE A 72 4.37 -5.12 -5.19
N ARG A 73 4.46 -4.64 -3.95
CA ARG A 73 4.04 -3.28 -3.59
C ARG A 73 4.91 -2.22 -4.28
N THR A 74 6.22 -2.46 -4.35
CA THR A 74 7.14 -1.57 -5.08
C THR A 74 6.79 -1.52 -6.56
N ALA A 75 6.56 -2.67 -7.19
CA ALA A 75 6.20 -2.75 -8.60
C ALA A 75 4.86 -2.06 -8.88
N LEU A 76 3.83 -2.36 -8.09
CA LEU A 76 2.49 -1.76 -8.23
C LEU A 76 2.54 -0.24 -8.03
N THR A 77 3.20 0.24 -6.97
CA THR A 77 3.34 1.69 -6.71
C THR A 77 4.10 2.37 -7.83
N THR A 78 5.18 1.76 -8.31
CA THR A 78 5.95 2.28 -9.44
C THR A 78 5.08 2.40 -10.68
N ALA A 79 4.36 1.33 -11.05
CA ALA A 79 3.47 1.30 -12.20
C ALA A 79 2.35 2.35 -12.10
N LEU A 80 1.73 2.49 -10.93
CA LEU A 80 0.70 3.50 -10.69
C LEU A 80 1.25 4.92 -10.84
N VAL A 81 2.42 5.22 -10.26
CA VAL A 81 3.06 6.54 -10.40
C VAL A 81 3.44 6.82 -11.85
N VAL A 82 3.96 5.81 -12.53
CA VAL A 82 4.32 5.84 -13.96
C VAL A 82 3.12 6.18 -14.83
N LEU A 83 1.98 5.52 -14.60
CA LEU A 83 0.74 5.72 -15.37
C LEU A 83 -0.02 6.99 -14.98
N ALA A 84 0.17 7.46 -13.74
CA ALA A 84 -0.42 8.70 -13.25
C ALA A 84 0.46 9.94 -13.54
N TRP A 85 1.69 9.76 -14.04
CA TRP A 85 2.60 10.87 -14.28
C TRP A 85 2.00 11.83 -15.32
N PRO A 86 2.04 13.15 -15.08
CA PRO A 86 1.49 14.12 -16.02
C PRO A 86 2.29 14.14 -17.34
N ASP A 87 1.59 14.11 -18.48
CA ASP A 87 2.16 14.18 -19.83
C ASP A 87 2.31 15.63 -20.35
N ASP A 88 1.93 16.63 -19.56
CA ASP A 88 1.94 18.02 -19.99
C ASP A 88 3.38 18.56 -20.09
N ARG A 89 3.62 19.38 -21.11
CA ARG A 89 4.93 19.99 -21.39
C ARG A 89 5.48 20.87 -20.26
N HIS A 90 4.67 21.18 -19.25
CA HIS A 90 5.03 21.99 -18.08
C HIS A 90 5.31 21.14 -16.84
N ALA A 91 5.12 19.82 -16.90
CA ALA A 91 5.45 18.94 -15.80
C ALA A 91 6.94 18.58 -15.81
N SER A 92 7.49 18.37 -14.61
CA SER A 92 8.87 17.92 -14.44
C SER A 92 9.12 16.63 -15.23
N PRO A 93 10.32 16.49 -15.83
CA PRO A 93 10.66 15.28 -16.58
C PRO A 93 10.53 14.06 -15.67
N ARG A 94 9.87 13.03 -16.20
CA ARG A 94 9.62 11.80 -15.45
C ARG A 94 10.95 11.15 -15.08
N PRO A 95 11.18 10.81 -13.80
CA PRO A 95 12.39 10.10 -13.40
C PRO A 95 12.49 8.74 -14.08
N SER A 96 13.71 8.19 -14.16
CA SER A 96 13.92 6.84 -14.68
C SER A 96 13.09 5.81 -13.90
N TRP A 97 12.67 4.72 -14.56
CA TRP A 97 11.89 3.68 -13.89
C TRP A 97 12.63 3.06 -12.70
N ARG A 98 13.97 3.00 -12.76
CA ARG A 98 14.83 2.48 -11.68
C ARG A 98 14.84 3.42 -10.47
N ASP A 99 14.88 4.72 -10.71
CA ASP A 99 14.80 5.71 -9.62
C ASP A 99 13.44 5.71 -8.95
N LEU A 100 12.37 5.60 -9.74
CA LEU A 100 11.01 5.44 -9.22
C LEU A 100 10.90 4.16 -8.39
N ALA A 101 11.36 3.01 -8.91
CA ALA A 101 11.35 1.75 -8.17
C ALA A 101 12.14 1.82 -6.87
N ARG A 102 13.35 2.40 -6.88
CA ARG A 102 14.16 2.59 -5.66
C ARG A 102 13.43 3.46 -4.63
N ARG A 103 12.88 4.60 -5.06
CA ARG A 103 12.14 5.51 -4.17
C ARG A 103 10.88 4.85 -3.61
N SER A 104 10.15 4.11 -4.44
CA SER A 104 8.97 3.34 -4.02
C SER A 104 9.32 2.22 -3.05
N ALA A 105 10.44 1.52 -3.25
CA ALA A 105 10.92 0.49 -2.32
C ALA A 105 11.26 1.08 -0.95
N VAL A 106 12.02 2.18 -0.93
CA VAL A 106 12.36 2.89 0.32
C VAL A 106 11.11 3.38 1.03
N ALA A 107 10.18 4.02 0.31
CA ALA A 107 8.93 4.51 0.89
C ALA A 107 8.06 3.37 1.44
N THR A 108 8.02 2.23 0.74
CA THR A 108 7.29 1.04 1.18
C THR A 108 7.92 0.45 2.43
N GLY A 109 9.24 0.29 2.47
CA GLY A 109 9.95 -0.23 3.64
C GLY A 109 9.78 0.65 4.87
N ILE A 110 9.94 1.97 4.72
CA ILE A 110 9.70 2.94 5.80
C ILE A 110 8.24 2.84 6.27
N GLY A 111 7.28 2.79 5.33
CA GLY A 111 5.87 2.65 5.63
C GLY A 111 5.58 1.35 6.41
N ALA A 112 6.14 0.23 5.98
CA ALA A 112 5.95 -1.07 6.62
C ALA A 112 6.46 -1.04 8.06
N VAL A 113 7.68 -0.55 8.30
CA VAL A 113 8.25 -0.44 9.64
C VAL A 113 7.44 0.52 10.53
N ALA A 114 7.06 1.69 10.01
CA ALA A 114 6.30 2.67 10.77
C ALA A 114 4.89 2.19 11.12
N LEU A 115 4.28 1.37 10.26
CA LEU A 115 2.93 0.85 10.43
C LEU A 115 2.87 -0.48 11.18
N LEU A 116 3.99 -1.20 11.27
CA LEU A 116 4.12 -2.48 11.96
C LEU A 116 3.52 -2.50 13.38
N PRO A 117 3.82 -1.54 14.30
CA PRO A 117 3.25 -1.57 15.64
C PRO A 117 1.72 -1.51 15.64
N PHE A 118 1.13 -0.74 14.70
CA PHE A 118 -0.33 -0.64 14.58
C PHE A 118 -0.94 -1.93 14.04
N ALA A 119 -0.27 -2.58 13.08
CA ALA A 119 -0.72 -3.86 12.56
C ALA A 119 -0.66 -4.96 13.62
N VAL A 120 0.40 -5.01 14.43
CA VAL A 120 0.53 -5.93 15.57
C VAL A 120 -0.57 -5.71 16.60
N LEU A 121 -0.88 -4.46 16.94
CA LEU A 121 -1.96 -4.14 17.88
C LEU A 121 -3.36 -4.50 17.34
N LEU A 122 -3.60 -4.34 16.03
CA LEU A 122 -4.85 -4.79 15.39
C LEU A 122 -4.93 -6.31 15.26
N PHE A 123 -3.81 -7.00 15.13
CA PHE A 123 -3.78 -8.45 15.21
C PHE A 123 -4.11 -8.91 16.63
N ALA A 124 -3.48 -8.31 17.64
CA ALA A 124 -3.78 -8.59 19.04
C ALA A 124 -5.28 -8.37 19.32
N MET A 125 -5.87 -7.27 18.86
CA MET A 125 -7.33 -7.05 18.88
C MET A 125 -8.16 -8.24 18.44
N ALA A 126 -7.82 -8.79 17.27
CA ALA A 126 -8.58 -9.89 16.68
C ALA A 126 -8.54 -11.14 17.57
N VAL A 127 -7.48 -11.31 18.36
CA VAL A 127 -7.32 -12.42 19.30
C VAL A 127 -7.99 -12.16 20.66
N VAL A 128 -7.85 -10.95 21.23
CA VAL A 128 -8.35 -10.64 22.59
C VAL A 128 -9.75 -10.02 22.64
N SER A 129 -10.41 -9.76 21.49
CA SER A 129 -11.77 -9.18 21.41
C SER A 129 -11.97 -7.87 22.19
N LEU A 130 -10.89 -7.09 22.35
CA LEU A 130 -10.90 -5.81 23.07
C LEU A 130 -11.38 -4.68 22.14
N SER A 131 -12.64 -4.25 22.27
CA SER A 131 -13.24 -3.21 21.42
C SER A 131 -12.51 -1.86 21.44
N TRP A 132 -11.84 -1.50 22.54
CA TRP A 132 -11.13 -0.21 22.69
C TRP A 132 -9.91 -0.07 21.78
N LEU A 133 -9.31 -1.17 21.34
CA LEU A 133 -8.14 -1.12 20.46
C LEU A 133 -8.52 -0.73 19.01
N PHE A 134 -9.82 -0.58 18.66
CA PHE A 134 -10.24 0.04 17.38
C PHE A 134 -9.67 1.44 17.20
N PHE A 135 -9.47 2.17 18.30
CA PHE A 135 -8.89 3.51 18.27
C PHE A 135 -7.40 3.51 17.86
N VAL A 136 -6.72 2.36 17.85
CA VAL A 136 -5.34 2.22 17.36
C VAL A 136 -5.24 2.42 15.85
N ALA A 137 -6.33 2.29 15.09
CA ALA A 137 -6.33 2.59 13.66
C ALA A 137 -6.33 4.11 13.36
N VAL A 138 -6.63 4.96 14.36
CA VAL A 138 -6.78 6.42 14.19
C VAL A 138 -5.49 7.10 13.69
N PRO A 139 -4.29 6.79 14.21
CA PRO A 139 -3.04 7.36 13.71
C PRO A 139 -2.80 7.09 12.22
N VAL A 140 -3.18 5.92 11.71
CA VAL A 140 -3.07 5.57 10.27
C VAL A 140 -3.94 6.51 9.42
N LEU A 141 -5.15 6.82 9.88
CA LEU A 141 -6.06 7.76 9.21
C LEU A 141 -5.51 9.20 9.21
N VAL A 142 -4.84 9.60 10.28
CA VAL A 142 -4.27 10.96 10.42
C VAL A 142 -2.97 11.14 9.64
N MET A 143 -2.16 10.08 9.47
CA MET A 143 -0.85 10.14 8.81
C MET A 143 -0.96 10.61 7.35
N ARG A 144 -2.00 10.18 6.63
CA ARG A 144 -2.30 10.66 5.27
C ARG A 144 -2.38 12.19 5.20
N ARG A 145 -3.06 12.83 6.17
CA ARG A 145 -3.24 14.29 6.20
C ARG A 145 -1.94 15.04 6.45
N ARG A 146 -0.96 14.45 7.12
CA ARG A 146 0.35 15.07 7.36
C ARG A 146 1.29 14.88 6.17
N ALA A 147 1.31 13.70 5.56
CA ALA A 147 2.10 13.43 4.36
C ALA A 147 1.75 14.36 3.19
N VAL A 148 0.45 14.60 2.96
CA VAL A 148 -0.02 15.55 1.92
C VAL A 148 0.39 17.00 2.23
N ARG A 149 0.42 17.39 3.52
CA ARG A 149 0.84 18.73 3.92
C ARG A 149 2.34 18.95 3.69
N LEU A 150 3.17 17.99 4.06
CA LEU A 150 4.62 18.07 3.87
C LEU A 150 5.02 18.14 2.39
N ALA A 151 4.37 17.33 1.54
CA ALA A 151 4.59 17.38 0.09
C ALA A 151 4.23 18.74 -0.53
N ARG A 152 3.19 19.41 0.00
CA ARG A 152 2.78 20.75 -0.44
C ARG A 152 3.74 21.85 0.05
N SER A 153 4.32 21.71 1.23
CA SER A 153 5.30 22.67 1.75
C SER A 153 6.61 22.64 0.95
N CYS A 154 7.08 21.46 0.55
CA CYS A 154 8.32 21.32 -0.24
C CYS A 154 8.19 21.96 -1.63
N SER A 155 7.08 21.71 -2.34
CA SER A 155 6.78 22.30 -3.66
C SER A 155 6.44 23.81 -3.65
N ARG A 156 6.38 24.42 -2.47
CA ARG A 156 6.20 25.87 -2.31
C ARG A 156 7.52 26.58 -1.99
N SER A 157 8.53 25.85 -1.51
CA SER A 157 9.89 26.35 -1.26
C SER A 157 10.77 26.32 -2.52
N GLU A 158 10.42 25.52 -3.52
CA GLU A 158 11.16 25.38 -4.79
C GLU A 158 10.61 26.28 -5.91
N ARG A 159 9.66 27.16 -5.61
CA ARG A 159 9.15 28.23 -6.48
C ARG A 159 9.55 29.58 -5.92
#